data_AF-Q2V8E8-F1
#
_entry.id   AF-Q2V8E8-F1
#
_cell.length_a   1.000
_cell.length_b   1.000
_cell.length_c   1.000
_cell.angle_alpha   90.00
_cell.angle_beta   90.00
_cell.angle_gamma   90.00
#
_symmetry.space_group_name_H-M   'P 1'
#
loop_
_entity.id
_entity.type
_entity.pdbx_description
1 polymer ?
#
loop_
_entity_poly.entity_id
_entity_poly.type
_entity_poly.pdbx_seq_one_letter_code
_entity_poly.pdbx_strand_id
1 'polypeptide(L)'
;MVNTEQLEGATAAIKELIAAKACGPILIRLAWHDAGTYDDSIGAAAWPKCGGANGSIRFDPEILHGANAGLKNALILLEPIKAQFPEVGYADLFQLASATAVEVMGGPTIPMKYGRKDATGPDMCHPEGNLPAGAAPWPTGGDAAGHLRAVFHRMGLSDQDIVALSGAHCVGRAHASRSGLCHKAETKYTAAGACPMGTAATGGASWTPEWTKFDNSYFQVVKDPKDEELLALETDTVLFKDPEFLKYAEKYAEDQDAFFADYAVSHAKLSELGVAWEA
;
A
#
# COMPACT_ATOMS: atom_id res chain seq x y z
N MET A 1 3.88 15.55 22.05
CA MET A 1 3.08 16.43 21.14
C MET A 1 3.70 16.48 19.74
N VAL A 2 2.88 16.29 18.71
CA VAL A 2 3.30 16.28 17.30
C VAL A 2 3.63 17.69 16.81
N ASN A 3 4.75 17.87 16.11
CA ASN A 3 5.11 19.13 15.48
C ASN A 3 4.35 19.32 14.15
N THR A 4 3.24 20.06 14.19
CA THR A 4 2.37 20.28 13.03
C THR A 4 3.08 21.00 11.89
N GLU A 5 3.96 21.97 12.17
CA GLU A 5 4.69 22.72 11.14
C GLU A 5 5.60 21.78 10.32
N GLN A 6 6.29 20.85 10.99
CA GLN A 6 7.11 19.87 10.28
C GLN A 6 6.27 18.86 9.48
N LEU A 7 5.10 18.46 9.98
CA LEU A 7 4.19 17.60 9.21
C LEU A 7 3.66 18.32 7.96
N GLU A 8 3.27 19.59 8.07
CA GLU A 8 2.82 20.40 6.93
C GLU A 8 3.93 20.58 5.90
N GLY A 9 5.16 20.90 6.35
CA GLY A 9 6.33 21.00 5.50
C GLY A 9 6.67 19.68 4.79
N ALA A 10 6.66 18.56 5.53
CA ALA A 10 6.88 17.24 4.94
C ALA A 10 5.79 16.89 3.91
N THR A 11 4.53 17.21 4.20
CA THR A 11 3.40 17.02 3.27
C THR A 11 3.65 17.75 1.97
N ALA A 12 4.02 19.04 2.02
CA ALA A 12 4.30 19.83 0.83
C ALA A 12 5.45 19.24 0.00
N ALA A 13 6.56 18.86 0.66
CA ALA A 13 7.70 18.23 -0.01
C ALA A 13 7.34 16.89 -0.67
N ILE A 14 6.48 16.09 -0.03
CA ILE A 14 5.98 14.83 -0.59
C ILE A 14 5.12 15.09 -1.84
N LYS A 15 4.25 16.12 -1.83
CA LYS A 15 3.44 16.51 -3.00
C LYS A 15 4.33 16.85 -4.20
N GLU A 16 5.39 17.64 -3.98
CA GLU A 16 6.38 17.97 -5.01
C GLU A 16 7.13 16.73 -5.53
N LEU A 17 7.54 15.85 -4.62
CA LEU A 17 8.23 14.61 -4.96
C LEU A 17 7.36 13.70 -5.86
N ILE A 18 6.07 13.57 -5.54
CA ILE A 18 5.12 12.77 -6.33
C ILE A 18 4.94 13.37 -7.73
N ALA A 19 4.71 14.68 -7.81
CA ALA A 19 4.56 15.38 -9.09
C ALA A 19 5.81 15.23 -9.98
N ALA A 20 7.00 15.28 -9.39
CA ALA A 20 8.26 15.19 -10.12
C ALA A 20 8.62 13.76 -10.57
N LYS A 21 8.22 12.73 -9.82
CA LYS A 21 8.74 11.36 -9.98
C LYS A 21 7.69 10.28 -10.26
N ALA A 22 6.41 10.60 -10.18
CA ALA A 22 5.32 9.63 -10.21
C ALA A 22 5.49 8.47 -9.21
N CYS A 23 6.00 8.79 -8.01
CA CYS A 23 6.32 7.81 -6.99
C CYS A 23 5.20 7.53 -5.98
N GLY A 24 4.03 8.18 -6.10
CA GLY A 24 2.88 7.95 -5.23
C GLY A 24 2.57 6.45 -4.98
N PRO A 25 2.54 5.58 -6.01
CA PRO A 25 2.21 4.17 -5.80
C PRO A 25 3.20 3.42 -4.92
N ILE A 26 4.51 3.73 -5.00
CA ILE A 26 5.50 3.04 -4.15
C ILE A 26 5.44 3.53 -2.70
N LEU A 27 5.00 4.77 -2.47
CA LEU A 27 4.78 5.32 -1.13
C LEU A 27 3.57 4.67 -0.45
N ILE A 28 2.48 4.45 -1.20
CA ILE A 28 1.32 3.68 -0.72
C ILE A 28 1.73 2.26 -0.34
N ARG A 29 2.49 1.59 -1.22
CA ARG A 29 2.99 0.24 -0.95
C ARG A 29 3.91 0.20 0.27
N LEU A 30 4.82 1.16 0.44
CA LEU A 30 5.71 1.19 1.61
C LEU A 30 4.91 1.24 2.92
N ALA A 31 3.91 2.12 3.01
CA ALA A 31 3.10 2.28 4.21
C ALA A 31 2.21 1.05 4.49
N TRP A 32 1.61 0.45 3.45
CA TRP A 32 0.90 -0.83 3.57
C TRP A 32 1.82 -1.93 4.09
N HIS A 33 3.05 -2.03 3.59
CA HIS A 33 3.98 -3.09 3.98
C HIS A 33 4.55 -2.92 5.40
N ASP A 34 4.68 -1.69 5.89
CA ASP A 34 5.02 -1.43 7.30
C ASP A 34 3.87 -1.88 8.21
N ALA A 35 2.65 -1.40 7.95
CA ALA A 35 1.46 -1.70 8.74
C ALA A 35 1.00 -3.16 8.66
N GLY A 36 1.12 -3.78 7.49
CA GLY A 36 0.58 -5.11 7.18
C GLY A 36 1.29 -6.27 7.88
N THR A 37 2.37 -6.00 8.61
CA THR A 37 3.02 -7.00 9.47
C THR A 37 2.24 -7.26 10.76
N TYR A 38 1.24 -6.43 11.09
CA TYR A 38 0.49 -6.53 12.35
C TYR A 38 -0.14 -7.93 12.56
N ASP A 39 -0.10 -8.37 13.81
CA ASP A 39 -0.74 -9.58 14.30
C ASP A 39 -1.54 -9.27 15.57
N ASP A 40 -2.86 -9.28 15.43
CA ASP A 40 -3.80 -8.98 16.51
C ASP A 40 -3.75 -10.02 17.65
N SER A 41 -3.33 -11.26 17.34
CA SER A 41 -3.20 -12.31 18.36
C SER A 41 -2.06 -12.06 19.35
N ILE A 42 -1.05 -11.26 18.97
CA ILE A 42 0.03 -10.81 19.85
C ILE A 42 -0.44 -9.63 20.73
N GLY A 43 -1.35 -8.81 20.19
CA GLY A 43 -1.95 -7.66 20.85
C GLY A 43 -1.08 -6.40 20.85
N ALA A 44 -1.68 -5.24 20.59
CA ALA A 44 -0.99 -3.95 20.48
C ALA A 44 -0.17 -3.54 21.72
N ALA A 45 -0.52 -4.02 22.91
CA ALA A 45 0.22 -3.74 24.15
C ALA A 45 1.63 -4.36 24.17
N ALA A 46 1.90 -5.34 23.30
CA ALA A 46 3.19 -6.01 23.18
C ALA A 46 4.16 -5.27 22.22
N TRP A 47 3.89 -3.99 21.91
CA TRP A 47 4.74 -3.17 21.05
C TRP A 47 6.23 -3.31 21.40
N PRO A 48 7.13 -3.50 20.41
CA PRO A 48 6.87 -3.52 18.96
C PRO A 48 6.58 -4.92 18.38
N LYS A 49 6.52 -5.97 19.21
CA LYS A 49 6.47 -7.37 18.76
C LYS A 49 5.23 -7.74 17.96
N CYS A 50 4.13 -6.98 18.12
CA CYS A 50 2.91 -7.17 17.36
C CYS A 50 3.04 -6.78 15.89
N GLY A 51 4.16 -6.20 15.44
CA GLY A 51 4.29 -5.60 14.11
C GLY A 51 3.46 -4.33 13.98
N GLY A 52 3.19 -3.91 12.73
CA GLY A 52 2.38 -2.74 12.42
C GLY A 52 3.19 -1.48 12.09
N ALA A 53 2.49 -0.35 12.02
CA ALA A 53 3.01 0.92 11.53
C ALA A 53 3.97 1.59 12.53
N ASN A 54 5.17 1.03 12.69
CA ASN A 54 6.20 1.50 13.62
C ASN A 54 7.51 1.88 12.91
N GLY A 55 7.53 1.83 11.56
CA GLY A 55 8.67 2.19 10.74
C GLY A 55 9.81 1.17 10.73
N SER A 56 9.64 -0.04 11.30
CA SER A 56 10.68 -1.08 11.33
C SER A 56 11.08 -1.56 9.95
N ILE A 57 10.21 -1.44 8.95
CA ILE A 57 10.48 -1.80 7.55
C ILE A 57 11.74 -1.12 6.98
N ARG A 58 12.23 -0.03 7.59
CA ARG A 58 13.43 0.67 7.12
C ARG A 58 14.74 -0.06 7.40
N PHE A 59 14.74 -1.05 8.29
CA PHE A 59 15.93 -1.78 8.67
C PHE A 59 16.16 -3.03 7.81
N ASP A 60 17.43 -3.43 7.68
CA ASP A 60 17.87 -4.52 6.80
C ASP A 60 17.16 -5.87 7.02
N PRO A 61 16.81 -6.33 8.24
CA PRO A 61 16.06 -7.59 8.36
C PRO A 61 14.75 -7.57 7.58
N GLU A 62 14.00 -6.47 7.69
CA GLU A 62 12.63 -6.39 7.16
C GLU A 62 12.57 -5.85 5.73
N ILE A 63 13.37 -4.85 5.36
CA ILE A 63 13.38 -4.33 3.98
C ILE A 63 13.86 -5.37 2.96
N LEU A 64 14.59 -6.40 3.42
CA LEU A 64 15.10 -7.49 2.60
C LEU A 64 14.14 -8.68 2.47
N HIS A 65 13.00 -8.68 3.17
CA HIS A 65 11.96 -9.68 2.96
C HIS A 65 11.51 -9.70 1.49
N GLY A 66 11.16 -10.88 0.97
CA GLY A 66 10.76 -11.06 -0.43
C GLY A 66 9.56 -10.20 -0.82
N ALA A 67 8.56 -10.10 0.06
CA ALA A 67 7.40 -9.23 -0.14
C ALA A 67 7.78 -7.74 -0.23
N ASN A 68 8.90 -7.32 0.35
CA ASN A 68 9.37 -5.93 0.39
C ASN A 68 10.30 -5.56 -0.77
N ALA A 69 10.53 -6.48 -1.72
CA ALA A 69 11.39 -6.26 -2.88
C ALA A 69 11.10 -4.92 -3.58
N GLY A 70 12.14 -4.11 -3.72
CA GLY A 70 12.10 -2.78 -4.35
C GLY A 70 11.70 -1.62 -3.43
N LEU A 71 11.21 -1.84 -2.20
CA LEU A 71 10.79 -0.77 -1.29
C LEU A 71 11.95 0.07 -0.75
N LYS A 72 13.19 -0.43 -0.82
CA LYS A 72 14.38 0.39 -0.54
C LYS A 72 14.44 1.67 -1.40
N ASN A 73 13.86 1.64 -2.62
CA ASN A 73 13.75 2.83 -3.46
C ASN A 73 12.82 3.88 -2.84
N ALA A 74 11.73 3.48 -2.16
CA ALA A 74 10.85 4.41 -1.46
C ALA A 74 11.55 5.05 -0.26
N LEU A 75 12.35 4.28 0.48
CA LEU A 75 13.19 4.83 1.57
C LEU A 75 14.17 5.89 1.04
N ILE A 76 14.88 5.59 -0.06
CA ILE A 76 15.80 6.53 -0.71
C ILE A 76 15.10 7.82 -1.14
N LEU A 77 13.85 7.73 -1.64
CA LEU A 77 13.07 8.89 -2.03
C LEU A 77 12.64 9.76 -0.84
N LEU A 78 12.35 9.14 0.31
CA LEU A 78 11.90 9.84 1.52
C LEU A 78 13.03 10.36 2.40
N GLU A 79 14.25 9.81 2.28
CA GLU A 79 15.38 10.20 3.13
C GLU A 79 15.73 11.71 3.07
N PRO A 80 15.74 12.38 1.90
CA PRO A 80 15.94 13.83 1.85
C PRO A 80 14.83 14.64 2.54
N ILE A 81 13.60 14.12 2.56
CA ILE A 81 12.47 14.75 3.26
C ILE A 81 12.61 14.53 4.76
N LYS A 82 12.96 13.32 5.20
CA LYS A 82 13.27 13.01 6.60
C LYS A 82 14.38 13.90 7.16
N ALA A 83 15.41 14.18 6.36
CA ALA A 83 16.52 15.05 6.75
C ALA A 83 16.10 16.52 6.91
N GLN A 84 15.14 16.99 6.11
CA GLN A 84 14.57 18.34 6.22
C GLN A 84 13.60 18.48 7.40
N PHE A 85 12.88 17.41 7.74
CA PHE A 85 11.87 17.38 8.81
C PHE A 85 12.25 16.34 9.88
N PRO A 86 13.30 16.59 10.68
CA PRO A 86 13.86 15.61 11.59
C PRO A 86 12.91 15.21 12.74
N GLU A 87 11.92 16.02 13.09
CA GLU A 87 10.94 15.72 14.16
C GLU A 87 9.79 14.84 13.68
N VAL A 88 9.59 14.68 12.36
CA VAL A 88 8.68 13.67 11.83
C VAL A 88 9.37 12.31 11.91
N GLY A 89 8.84 11.41 12.73
CA GLY A 89 9.32 10.02 12.83
C GLY A 89 9.16 9.27 11.51
N TYR A 90 9.94 8.21 11.29
CA TYR A 90 9.83 7.40 10.08
C TYR A 90 8.46 6.73 9.95
N ALA A 91 7.90 6.24 11.05
CA ALA A 91 6.58 5.62 11.09
C ALA A 91 5.49 6.61 10.60
N ASP A 92 5.52 7.84 11.10
CA ASP A 92 4.61 8.89 10.62
C ASP A 92 4.92 9.30 9.18
N LEU A 93 6.20 9.43 8.79
CA LEU A 93 6.58 9.82 7.44
C LEU A 93 6.07 8.83 6.39
N PHE A 94 6.12 7.53 6.65
CA PHE A 94 5.63 6.51 5.72
C PHE A 94 4.11 6.60 5.53
N GLN A 95 3.36 6.69 6.63
CA GLN A 95 1.91 6.79 6.58
C GLN A 95 1.44 8.14 6.00
N LEU A 96 2.13 9.24 6.33
CA LEU A 96 1.92 10.56 5.72
C LEU A 96 2.15 10.53 4.21
N ALA A 97 3.23 9.89 3.76
CA ALA A 97 3.57 9.77 2.36
C ALA A 97 2.51 8.99 1.58
N SER A 98 1.99 7.90 2.15
CA SER A 98 0.90 7.14 1.56
C SER A 98 -0.39 7.95 1.48
N ALA A 99 -0.83 8.58 2.56
CA ALA A 99 -2.08 9.33 2.57
C ALA A 99 -2.03 10.52 1.60
N THR A 100 -0.90 11.23 1.59
CA THR A 100 -0.63 12.31 0.62
C THR A 100 -0.66 11.80 -0.82
N ALA A 101 -0.08 10.61 -1.08
CA ALA A 101 -0.09 10.01 -2.41
C ALA A 101 -1.50 9.69 -2.90
N VAL A 102 -2.37 9.13 -2.05
CA VAL A 102 -3.77 8.89 -2.38
C VAL A 102 -4.46 10.20 -2.78
N GLU A 103 -4.35 11.25 -1.97
CA GLU A 103 -4.98 12.55 -2.23
C GLU A 103 -4.45 13.19 -3.53
N VAL A 104 -3.12 13.23 -3.72
CA VAL A 104 -2.49 13.82 -4.92
C VAL A 104 -2.91 13.12 -6.20
N MET A 105 -3.12 11.80 -6.14
CA MET A 105 -3.56 11.01 -7.29
C MET A 105 -5.09 11.07 -7.51
N GLY A 106 -5.82 11.87 -6.72
CA GLY A 106 -7.26 12.12 -6.90
C GLY A 106 -8.18 11.25 -6.03
N GLY A 107 -7.62 10.50 -5.08
CA GLY A 107 -8.36 9.69 -4.13
C GLY A 107 -8.96 10.49 -2.97
N PRO A 108 -9.62 9.83 -2.01
CA PRO A 108 -10.25 10.49 -0.88
C PRO A 108 -9.24 11.05 0.12
N THR A 109 -9.64 12.08 0.86
CA THR A 109 -8.92 12.49 2.07
C THR A 109 -9.07 11.41 3.14
N ILE A 110 -7.94 10.90 3.63
CA ILE A 110 -7.91 9.89 4.69
C ILE A 110 -7.85 10.59 6.05
N PRO A 111 -8.68 10.20 7.04
CA PRO A 111 -8.70 10.82 8.37
C PRO A 111 -7.50 10.35 9.21
N MET A 112 -6.30 10.80 8.84
CA MET A 112 -5.05 10.37 9.45
C MET A 112 -4.83 10.94 10.86
N LYS A 113 -4.25 10.12 11.72
CA LYS A 113 -3.63 10.52 12.98
C LYS A 113 -2.12 10.32 12.91
N TYR A 114 -1.36 11.18 13.59
CA TYR A 114 0.11 11.13 13.68
C TYR A 114 0.57 11.17 15.15
N GLY A 115 1.88 10.99 15.36
CA GLY A 115 2.52 10.82 16.66
C GLY A 115 2.95 9.38 16.93
N ARG A 116 3.24 8.60 15.89
CA ARG A 116 3.70 7.21 16.02
C ARG A 116 5.09 7.17 16.64
N LYS A 117 5.30 6.23 17.55
CA LYS A 117 6.64 5.90 18.05
C LYS A 117 7.38 5.06 17.02
N ASP A 118 8.62 5.46 16.72
CA ASP A 118 9.50 4.71 15.83
C ASP A 118 10.10 3.47 16.53
N ALA A 119 10.16 2.35 15.81
CA ALA A 119 11.06 1.26 16.12
C ALA A 119 12.51 1.80 16.14
N THR A 120 13.30 1.46 17.15
CA THR A 120 14.64 2.06 17.35
C THR A 120 15.79 1.28 16.72
N GLY A 121 15.54 0.04 16.28
CA GLY A 121 16.59 -0.82 15.75
C GLY A 121 16.05 -2.07 15.03
N PRO A 122 16.94 -2.82 14.35
CA PRO A 122 16.61 -4.03 13.60
C PRO A 122 16.06 -5.18 14.47
N ASP A 123 16.32 -5.17 15.78
CA ASP A 123 15.78 -6.12 16.75
C ASP A 123 14.27 -5.96 16.99
N MET A 124 13.69 -4.86 16.51
CA MET A 124 12.25 -4.57 16.57
C MET A 124 11.51 -4.90 15.26
N CYS A 125 12.21 -5.39 14.24
CA CYS A 125 11.58 -5.86 13.00
C CYS A 125 10.70 -7.09 13.26
N HIS A 126 9.52 -7.13 12.62
CA HIS A 126 8.69 -8.32 12.64
C HIS A 126 9.31 -9.40 11.74
N PRO A 127 9.26 -10.70 12.10
CA PRO A 127 9.69 -11.78 11.21
C PRO A 127 8.97 -11.80 9.86
N GLU A 128 9.64 -12.33 8.82
CA GLU A 128 9.03 -12.52 7.50
C GLU A 128 7.82 -13.47 7.56
N GLY A 129 6.82 -13.23 6.70
CA GLY A 129 5.70 -14.15 6.47
C GLY A 129 4.31 -13.58 6.74
N ASN A 130 4.22 -12.38 7.35
CA ASN A 130 2.92 -11.78 7.67
C ASN A 130 2.25 -11.05 6.48
N LEU A 131 3.00 -10.70 5.44
CA LEU A 131 2.46 -10.03 4.25
C LEU A 131 1.88 -11.04 3.24
N PRO A 132 0.85 -10.66 2.45
CA PRO A 132 0.21 -11.58 1.52
C PRO A 132 1.12 -11.92 0.32
N ALA A 133 0.99 -13.15 -0.17
CA ALA A 133 1.51 -13.57 -1.46
C ALA A 133 0.54 -13.15 -2.58
N GLY A 134 1.08 -12.66 -3.70
CA GLY A 134 0.27 -12.26 -4.87
C GLY A 134 -0.03 -13.39 -5.86
N ALA A 135 0.49 -14.59 -5.64
CA ALA A 135 0.26 -15.78 -6.47
C ALA A 135 0.46 -17.07 -5.68
N ALA A 136 -0.16 -18.16 -6.15
CA ALA A 136 0.03 -19.50 -5.59
C ALA A 136 1.49 -20.00 -5.77
N PRO A 137 1.97 -20.92 -4.90
CA PRO A 137 1.26 -21.55 -3.78
C PRO A 137 1.05 -20.60 -2.60
N TRP A 138 -0.14 -20.66 -2.00
CA TRP A 138 -0.52 -19.80 -0.88
C TRP A 138 0.19 -20.24 0.41
N PRO A 139 0.95 -19.37 1.10
CA PRO A 139 1.63 -19.71 2.34
C PRO A 139 0.69 -20.23 3.45
N THR A 140 -0.57 -19.78 3.42
CA THR A 140 -1.63 -20.18 4.36
C THR A 140 -2.34 -21.48 3.94
N GLY A 141 -2.01 -22.03 2.78
CA GLY A 141 -2.80 -23.08 2.11
C GLY A 141 -4.13 -22.55 1.55
N GLY A 142 -4.93 -23.45 0.98
CA GLY A 142 -6.26 -23.14 0.44
C GLY A 142 -6.22 -22.50 -0.95
N ASP A 143 -7.04 -21.46 -1.14
CA ASP A 143 -7.16 -20.67 -2.36
C ASP A 143 -6.87 -19.18 -2.09
N ALA A 144 -6.95 -18.34 -3.13
CA ALA A 144 -6.67 -16.91 -3.01
C ALA A 144 -7.59 -16.20 -1.98
N ALA A 145 -8.88 -16.56 -1.91
CA ALA A 145 -9.81 -15.93 -0.98
C ALA A 145 -9.49 -16.30 0.47
N GLY A 146 -9.24 -17.59 0.71
CA GLY A 146 -8.78 -18.10 2.00
C GLY A 146 -7.46 -17.47 2.42
N HIS A 147 -6.53 -17.27 1.49
CA HIS A 147 -5.26 -16.59 1.76
C HIS A 147 -5.45 -15.12 2.18
N LEU A 148 -6.25 -14.36 1.43
CA LEU A 148 -6.57 -12.98 1.78
C LEU A 148 -7.24 -12.88 3.16
N ARG A 149 -8.24 -13.72 3.45
CA ARG A 149 -8.87 -13.76 4.78
C ARG A 149 -7.88 -14.11 5.88
N ALA A 150 -7.08 -15.15 5.71
CA ALA A 150 -6.11 -15.57 6.71
C ALA A 150 -5.12 -14.46 7.06
N VAL A 151 -4.66 -13.69 6.06
CA VAL A 151 -3.72 -12.57 6.26
C VAL A 151 -4.41 -11.36 6.88
N PHE A 152 -5.53 -10.90 6.31
CA PHE A 152 -6.18 -9.66 6.75
C PHE A 152 -6.98 -9.83 8.04
N HIS A 153 -7.62 -10.98 8.28
CA HIS A 153 -8.32 -11.23 9.54
C HIS A 153 -7.34 -11.33 10.71
N ARG A 154 -6.11 -11.82 10.50
CA ARG A 154 -5.02 -11.75 11.51
C ARG A 154 -4.69 -10.31 11.89
N MET A 155 -4.84 -9.36 10.97
CA MET A 155 -4.67 -7.93 11.24
C MET A 155 -5.89 -7.29 11.92
N GLY A 156 -6.99 -8.02 12.09
CA GLY A 156 -8.27 -7.48 12.56
C GLY A 156 -9.09 -6.75 11.48
N LEU A 157 -8.76 -6.93 10.20
CA LEU A 157 -9.46 -6.32 9.06
C LEU A 157 -10.56 -7.24 8.52
N SER A 158 -11.69 -6.67 8.12
CA SER A 158 -12.86 -7.40 7.62
C SER A 158 -12.80 -7.69 6.11
N ASP A 159 -13.74 -8.49 5.60
CA ASP A 159 -13.90 -8.74 4.16
C ASP A 159 -14.15 -7.44 3.36
N GLN A 160 -14.81 -6.44 3.95
CA GLN A 160 -14.97 -5.13 3.34
C GLN A 160 -13.65 -4.37 3.25
N ASP A 161 -12.85 -4.42 4.32
CA ASP A 161 -11.53 -3.76 4.37
C ASP A 161 -10.58 -4.41 3.34
N ILE A 162 -10.63 -5.74 3.17
CA ILE A 162 -9.88 -6.47 2.12
C ILE A 162 -10.19 -5.87 0.75
N VAL A 163 -11.48 -5.87 0.35
CA VAL A 163 -11.88 -5.44 -0.99
C VAL A 163 -11.60 -3.96 -1.20
N ALA A 164 -11.85 -3.12 -0.20
CA ALA A 164 -11.56 -1.69 -0.29
C ALA A 164 -10.06 -1.44 -0.47
N LEU A 165 -9.22 -2.02 0.40
CA LEU A 165 -7.76 -1.82 0.36
C LEU A 165 -7.11 -2.38 -0.91
N SER A 166 -7.62 -3.49 -1.47
CA SER A 166 -7.19 -3.98 -2.79
C SER A 166 -7.42 -2.96 -3.90
N GLY A 167 -8.38 -2.06 -3.76
CA GLY A 167 -8.62 -0.94 -4.67
C GLY A 167 -7.41 -0.01 -4.86
N ALA A 168 -6.42 -0.02 -3.94
CA ALA A 168 -5.17 0.70 -4.12
C ALA A 168 -4.36 0.24 -5.35
N HIS A 169 -4.63 -0.96 -5.89
CA HIS A 169 -4.06 -1.41 -7.16
C HIS A 169 -4.57 -0.60 -8.37
N CYS A 170 -5.53 0.32 -8.21
CA CYS A 170 -5.86 1.31 -9.26
C CYS A 170 -4.67 2.18 -9.65
N VAL A 171 -3.66 2.29 -8.78
CA VAL A 171 -2.42 3.00 -9.03
C VAL A 171 -1.21 2.07 -8.98
N GLY A 172 -0.18 2.40 -9.76
CA GLY A 172 1.07 1.69 -9.79
C GLY A 172 1.08 0.45 -10.68
N ARG A 173 2.14 -0.33 -10.49
CA ARG A 173 2.57 -1.36 -11.43
C ARG A 173 3.33 -2.46 -10.70
N ALA A 174 3.22 -3.69 -11.19
CA ALA A 174 4.11 -4.78 -10.80
C ALA A 174 5.30 -4.88 -11.76
N HIS A 175 6.46 -5.29 -11.24
CA HIS A 175 7.70 -5.45 -12.00
C HIS A 175 8.26 -6.86 -11.82
N ALA A 176 8.68 -7.49 -12.92
CA ALA A 176 9.33 -8.80 -12.92
C ALA A 176 10.55 -8.87 -11.98
N SER A 177 11.37 -7.82 -11.97
CA SER A 177 12.57 -7.72 -11.13
C SER A 177 12.30 -7.42 -9.65
N ARG A 178 11.03 -7.30 -9.24
CA ARG A 178 10.63 -7.04 -7.85
C ARG A 178 9.82 -8.22 -7.32
N SER A 179 8.51 -8.20 -7.54
CA SER A 179 7.61 -9.26 -7.05
C SER A 179 7.61 -10.50 -7.94
N GLY A 180 8.05 -10.39 -9.20
CA GLY A 180 7.96 -11.50 -10.17
C GLY A 180 6.55 -11.80 -10.67
N LEU A 181 5.53 -11.11 -10.16
CA LEU A 181 4.10 -11.31 -10.49
C LEU A 181 3.72 -10.81 -11.89
N CYS A 182 4.62 -10.11 -12.55
CA CYS A 182 4.48 -9.64 -13.92
C CYS A 182 5.64 -10.20 -14.75
N HIS A 183 5.35 -10.79 -15.91
CA HIS A 183 6.37 -11.32 -16.83
C HIS A 183 6.74 -10.33 -17.95
N LYS A 184 6.00 -9.22 -18.08
CA LYS A 184 6.25 -8.19 -19.10
C LYS A 184 7.27 -7.17 -18.57
N ALA A 185 8.29 -6.87 -19.35
CA ALA A 185 9.25 -5.81 -19.02
C ALA A 185 8.58 -4.42 -19.05
N GLU A 186 7.67 -4.22 -20.00
CA GLU A 186 6.82 -3.03 -20.17
C GLU A 186 5.54 -3.38 -20.96
N THR A 187 4.62 -2.43 -21.03
CA THR A 187 3.33 -2.48 -21.74
C THR A 187 3.10 -1.14 -22.45
N LYS A 188 2.09 -1.03 -23.31
CA LYS A 188 1.70 0.23 -23.94
C LYS A 188 1.35 1.35 -22.94
N TYR A 189 0.95 1.00 -21.72
CA TYR A 189 0.64 1.96 -20.63
C TYR A 189 1.86 2.36 -19.80
N THR A 190 2.98 1.65 -19.97
CA THR A 190 4.15 1.77 -19.09
C THR A 190 5.47 1.96 -19.85
N ALA A 191 5.40 1.99 -21.19
CA ALA A 191 6.51 2.32 -22.06
C ALA A 191 6.99 3.77 -21.87
N ALA A 192 8.14 4.09 -22.47
CA ALA A 192 8.67 5.45 -22.47
C ALA A 192 7.65 6.46 -23.01
N GLY A 193 7.38 7.52 -22.24
CA GLY A 193 6.40 8.56 -22.57
C GLY A 193 4.94 8.21 -22.28
N ALA A 194 4.64 6.99 -21.80
CA ALA A 194 3.28 6.56 -21.49
C ALA A 194 2.83 6.85 -20.04
N CYS A 195 3.72 7.38 -19.19
CA CYS A 195 3.34 7.76 -17.83
C CYS A 195 2.25 8.85 -17.86
N PRO A 196 1.07 8.64 -17.24
CA PRO A 196 -0.02 9.61 -17.35
C PRO A 196 0.27 10.97 -16.70
N MET A 197 1.18 11.01 -15.71
CA MET A 197 1.69 12.28 -15.17
C MET A 197 2.81 12.92 -16.01
N GLY A 198 3.11 12.40 -17.20
CA GLY A 198 4.13 12.95 -18.11
C GLY A 198 5.58 12.80 -17.64
N THR A 199 5.82 11.95 -16.63
CA THR A 199 7.17 11.71 -16.09
C THR A 199 7.93 10.64 -16.86
N ALA A 200 9.23 10.49 -16.58
CA ALA A 200 10.08 9.46 -17.19
C ALA A 200 9.90 8.05 -16.57
N ALA A 201 8.86 7.81 -15.77
CA ALA A 201 8.64 6.53 -15.11
C ALA A 201 8.18 5.44 -16.12
N THR A 202 8.95 4.36 -16.25
CA THR A 202 8.71 3.29 -17.24
C THR A 202 8.74 1.88 -16.64
N GLY A 203 8.31 0.89 -17.42
CA GLY A 203 8.42 -0.54 -17.14
C GLY A 203 7.34 -1.12 -16.23
N GLY A 204 7.29 -2.45 -16.17
CA GLY A 204 6.27 -3.20 -15.46
C GLY A 204 4.92 -3.21 -16.17
N ALA A 205 3.91 -3.78 -15.53
CA ALA A 205 2.53 -3.77 -15.99
C ALA A 205 1.63 -3.18 -14.90
N SER A 206 0.65 -2.37 -15.29
CA SER A 206 -0.34 -1.77 -14.40
C SER A 206 -1.62 -2.60 -14.38
N TRP A 207 -2.45 -2.42 -13.35
CA TRP A 207 -3.84 -2.93 -13.35
C TRP A 207 -4.77 -2.03 -14.15
N THR A 208 -4.46 -0.74 -14.26
CA THR A 208 -5.28 0.27 -14.93
C THR A 208 -4.47 1.01 -16.00
N PRO A 209 -5.11 1.55 -17.06
CA PRO A 209 -4.44 2.43 -18.01
C PRO A 209 -3.85 3.68 -17.35
N GLU A 210 -4.63 4.31 -16.47
CA GLU A 210 -4.32 5.55 -15.76
C GLU A 210 -3.69 5.26 -14.39
N TRP A 211 -2.58 4.51 -14.36
CA TRP A 211 -1.97 3.99 -13.12
C TRP A 211 -1.38 5.05 -12.17
N THR A 212 -1.58 6.33 -12.43
CA THR A 212 -1.27 7.45 -11.52
C THR A 212 -2.51 8.20 -11.06
N LYS A 213 -3.70 7.68 -11.36
CA LYS A 213 -4.99 8.21 -10.95
C LYS A 213 -5.64 7.22 -9.99
N PHE A 214 -5.97 7.70 -8.79
CA PHE A 214 -6.64 6.92 -7.78
C PHE A 214 -8.16 7.03 -8.02
N ASP A 215 -8.76 5.96 -8.54
CA ASP A 215 -10.18 5.88 -8.84
C ASP A 215 -10.68 4.42 -8.74
N ASN A 216 -11.95 4.17 -9.09
CA ASN A 216 -12.52 2.82 -9.03
C ASN A 216 -12.27 1.97 -10.29
N SER A 217 -11.44 2.43 -11.25
CA SER A 217 -11.22 1.70 -12.51
C SER A 217 -10.60 0.31 -12.30
N TYR A 218 -9.86 0.10 -11.20
CA TYR A 218 -9.38 -1.22 -10.79
C TYR A 218 -10.52 -2.26 -10.75
N PHE A 219 -11.63 -1.95 -10.09
CA PHE A 219 -12.76 -2.86 -9.96
C PHE A 219 -13.42 -3.13 -11.31
N GLN A 220 -13.50 -2.11 -12.17
CA GLN A 220 -14.06 -2.24 -13.52
C GLN A 220 -13.20 -3.13 -14.41
N VAL A 221 -11.87 -3.00 -14.34
CA VAL A 221 -10.92 -3.82 -15.13
C VAL A 221 -10.89 -5.25 -14.61
N VAL A 222 -10.78 -5.45 -13.29
CA VAL A 222 -10.62 -6.79 -12.70
C VAL A 222 -11.92 -7.62 -12.78
N LYS A 223 -13.10 -6.98 -12.81
CA LYS A 223 -14.38 -7.65 -13.04
C LYS A 223 -14.42 -8.41 -14.38
N ASP A 224 -13.82 -7.82 -15.42
CA ASP A 224 -13.84 -8.35 -16.78
C ASP A 224 -12.52 -8.00 -17.51
N PRO A 225 -11.42 -8.71 -17.21
CA PRO A 225 -10.08 -8.37 -17.67
C PRO A 225 -9.91 -8.75 -19.15
N LYS A 226 -10.22 -7.80 -20.04
CA LYS A 226 -10.13 -7.96 -21.50
C LYS A 226 -8.80 -7.55 -22.12
N ASP A 227 -8.08 -6.64 -21.46
CA ASP A 227 -6.80 -6.15 -21.97
C ASP A 227 -5.65 -7.00 -21.39
N GLU A 228 -5.06 -7.85 -22.22
CA GLU A 228 -3.94 -8.73 -21.85
C GLU A 228 -2.64 -7.98 -21.46
N GLU A 229 -2.61 -6.65 -21.64
CA GLU A 229 -1.53 -5.81 -21.13
C GLU A 229 -1.77 -5.27 -19.72
N LEU A 230 -3.00 -5.37 -19.20
CA LEU A 230 -3.30 -5.03 -17.82
C LEU A 230 -3.17 -6.25 -16.91
N LEU A 231 -2.79 -6.01 -15.65
CA LEU A 231 -2.70 -7.04 -14.63
C LEU A 231 -4.08 -7.39 -14.07
N ALA A 232 -4.27 -8.68 -13.83
CA ALA A 232 -5.34 -9.22 -13.02
C ALA A 232 -4.80 -10.46 -12.31
N LEU A 233 -4.26 -10.29 -11.10
CA LEU A 233 -3.71 -11.40 -10.34
C LEU A 233 -4.85 -12.30 -9.83
N GLU A 234 -4.52 -13.51 -9.41
CA GLU A 234 -5.50 -14.41 -8.81
C GLU A 234 -6.14 -13.80 -7.56
N THR A 235 -5.36 -13.08 -6.74
CA THR A 235 -5.84 -12.30 -5.58
C THR A 235 -6.72 -11.11 -5.94
N ASP A 236 -6.65 -10.60 -7.18
CA ASP A 236 -7.54 -9.54 -7.65
C ASP A 236 -8.84 -10.14 -8.20
N THR A 237 -8.74 -11.12 -9.10
CA THR A 237 -9.93 -11.70 -9.74
C THR A 237 -10.81 -12.48 -8.77
N VAL A 238 -10.25 -12.96 -7.64
CA VAL A 238 -11.03 -13.64 -6.61
C VAL A 238 -12.03 -12.72 -5.93
N LEU A 239 -11.82 -11.39 -5.93
CA LEU A 239 -12.76 -10.42 -5.37
C LEU A 239 -14.13 -10.45 -6.06
N PHE A 240 -14.18 -10.89 -7.32
CA PHE A 240 -15.41 -11.07 -8.11
C PHE A 240 -15.86 -12.54 -8.22
N LYS A 241 -15.20 -13.48 -7.52
CA LYS A 241 -15.54 -14.91 -7.52
C LYS A 241 -16.01 -15.40 -6.15
N ASP A 242 -15.45 -14.86 -5.08
CA ASP A 242 -15.87 -15.15 -3.72
C ASP A 242 -17.20 -14.42 -3.40
N PRO A 243 -18.24 -15.12 -2.90
CA PRO A 243 -19.56 -14.52 -2.66
C PRO A 243 -19.56 -13.34 -1.67
N GLU A 244 -18.70 -13.35 -0.67
CA GLU A 244 -18.66 -12.29 0.34
C GLU A 244 -17.83 -11.09 -0.12
N PHE A 245 -16.82 -11.31 -0.96
CA PHE A 245 -16.11 -10.20 -1.59
C PHE A 245 -16.93 -9.54 -2.70
N LEU A 246 -17.68 -10.34 -3.47
CA LEU A 246 -18.42 -9.91 -4.66
C LEU A 246 -19.34 -8.72 -4.38
N LYS A 247 -20.08 -8.74 -3.27
CA LYS A 247 -20.99 -7.64 -2.89
C LYS A 247 -20.30 -6.28 -2.75
N TYR A 248 -19.05 -6.26 -2.28
CA TYR A 248 -18.26 -5.03 -2.16
C TYR A 248 -17.60 -4.68 -3.49
N ALA A 249 -17.07 -5.69 -4.21
CA ALA A 249 -16.38 -5.48 -5.47
C ALA A 249 -17.33 -4.92 -6.55
N GLU A 250 -18.57 -5.43 -6.63
CA GLU A 250 -19.58 -4.89 -7.54
C GLU A 250 -20.02 -3.48 -7.14
N LYS A 251 -20.27 -3.24 -5.84
CA LYS A 251 -20.59 -1.92 -5.30
C LYS A 251 -19.52 -0.89 -5.71
N TYR A 252 -18.24 -1.21 -5.50
CA TYR A 252 -17.15 -0.29 -5.82
C TYR A 252 -16.92 -0.11 -7.32
N ALA A 253 -17.19 -1.13 -8.15
CA ALA A 253 -17.13 -0.99 -9.60
C ALA A 253 -18.15 0.01 -10.15
N GLU A 254 -19.33 0.09 -9.53
CA GLU A 254 -20.45 0.93 -9.96
C GLU A 254 -20.46 2.31 -9.29
N ASP A 255 -19.94 2.41 -8.05
CA ASP A 255 -20.03 3.62 -7.22
C ASP A 255 -18.65 4.00 -6.66
N GLN A 256 -18.03 5.01 -7.28
CA GLN A 256 -16.73 5.54 -6.84
C GLN A 256 -16.81 6.22 -5.48
N ASP A 257 -17.90 6.95 -5.18
CA ASP A 257 -18.02 7.67 -3.92
C ASP A 257 -18.13 6.68 -2.75
N ALA A 258 -18.83 5.57 -2.96
CA ALA A 258 -18.90 4.51 -1.97
C ALA A 258 -17.57 3.77 -1.80
N PHE A 259 -16.82 3.55 -2.89
CA PHE A 259 -15.43 3.06 -2.79
C PHE A 259 -14.55 4.03 -1.99
N PHE A 260 -14.60 5.33 -2.29
CA PHE A 260 -13.78 6.34 -1.64
C PHE A 260 -14.09 6.46 -0.14
N ALA A 261 -15.37 6.42 0.24
CA ALA A 261 -15.78 6.44 1.64
C ALA A 261 -15.21 5.24 2.41
N ASP A 262 -15.38 4.03 1.86
CA ASP A 262 -14.93 2.80 2.52
C ASP A 262 -13.40 2.65 2.49
N TYR A 263 -12.73 3.10 1.42
CA TYR A 263 -11.27 3.13 1.33
C TYR A 263 -10.65 4.07 2.34
N ALA A 264 -11.19 5.28 2.52
CA ALA A 264 -10.66 6.24 3.50
C ALA A 264 -10.70 5.66 4.93
N VAL A 265 -11.80 5.00 5.29
CA VAL A 265 -11.95 4.33 6.59
C VAL A 265 -10.98 3.15 6.71
N SER A 266 -10.90 2.29 5.70
CA SER A 266 -10.04 1.10 5.73
C SER A 266 -8.55 1.46 5.76
N HIS A 267 -8.15 2.49 5.00
CA HIS A 267 -6.78 3.00 4.98
C HIS A 267 -6.39 3.61 6.33
N ALA A 268 -7.27 4.39 6.95
CA ALA A 268 -7.03 4.93 8.28
C ALA A 268 -6.84 3.80 9.32
N LYS A 269 -7.75 2.80 9.34
CA LYS A 269 -7.63 1.62 10.22
C LYS A 269 -6.28 0.92 10.04
N LEU A 270 -5.92 0.62 8.80
CA LEU A 270 -4.64 0.02 8.42
C LEU A 270 -3.46 0.83 8.98
N SER A 271 -3.46 2.15 8.77
CA SER A 271 -2.35 3.02 9.16
C SER A 271 -2.11 3.07 10.68
N GLU A 272 -3.09 2.64 11.47
CA GLU A 272 -3.07 2.65 12.94
C GLU A 272 -2.82 1.27 13.56
N LEU A 273 -2.66 0.22 12.74
CA LEU A 273 -2.37 -1.13 13.22
C LEU A 273 -1.03 -1.19 13.95
N GLY A 274 -1.02 -1.78 15.15
CA GLY A 274 0.18 -2.01 15.95
C GLY A 274 0.89 -0.75 16.43
N VAL A 275 0.23 0.42 16.39
CA VAL A 275 0.86 1.69 16.76
C VAL A 275 0.95 1.87 18.28
N ALA A 276 2.14 2.24 18.76
CA ALA A 276 2.31 2.95 20.02
C ALA A 276 2.44 4.45 19.73
N TRP A 277 1.73 5.28 20.50
CA TRP A 277 1.74 6.74 20.34
C TRP A 277 2.73 7.37 21.31
N GLU A 278 3.47 8.38 20.83
CA GLU A 278 4.28 9.25 21.69
C GLU A 278 3.37 10.06 22.63
N ALA A 279 3.85 10.31 23.85
CA ALA A 279 3.11 11.05 24.88
C ALA A 279 3.03 12.57 24.63
#